data_AF-A0A528HVW7-F1
#
_entry.id   AF-A0A528HVW7-F1
#
_cell.length_a   1.000
_cell.length_b   1.000
_cell.length_c   1.000
_cell.angle_alpha   90.00
_cell.angle_beta   90.00
_cell.angle_gamma   90.00
#
_symmetry.space_group_name_H-M   'P 1'
#
loop_
_entity.id
_entity.type
_entity.pdbx_description
1 polymer ?
#
loop_
_entity_poly.entity_id
_entity_poly.type
_entity_poly.pdbx_seq_one_letter_code
_entity_poly.pdbx_strand_id
1 'polypeptide(L)'
;IKKLRLLANVLPAMLDHMAKGDMPDERQLRTIAAASLEDQKEVWKANKPSKGDPQVSWWSVANALAKTRMCARDASFGEDLAQAYGIAWVEDLFAPADQDSRYTTDVDAFLGAQQEWMTQNLPKKGVIAEVSNYGEVKLPPKAERVYGTPKTSDHTAMYLDREGKVKTVHFRMPEAKKKAKGSEAGDAADETIVVSKPRPDVTRKGIEMIGD
;
A
#
# COMPACT_ATOMS: atom_id res chain seq x y z
N ILE A 1 10.11 25.45 -17.61
CA ILE A 1 10.72 24.16 -18.04
C ILE A 1 9.91 22.94 -17.55
N LYS A 2 9.53 22.83 -16.26
CA LYS A 2 8.75 21.68 -15.76
C LYS A 2 7.41 21.43 -16.50
N LYS A 3 6.59 22.48 -16.71
CA LYS A 3 5.31 22.35 -17.41
C LYS A 3 5.42 21.86 -18.86
N LEU A 4 6.45 22.28 -19.60
CA LEU A 4 6.67 21.84 -20.99
C LEU A 4 7.00 20.34 -21.07
N ARG A 5 7.73 19.82 -20.08
CA ARG A 5 8.00 18.38 -19.99
C ARG A 5 6.75 17.56 -19.68
N LEU A 6 5.82 18.09 -18.87
CA LEU A 6 4.52 17.45 -18.64
C LEU A 6 3.73 17.32 -19.94
N LEU A 7 3.63 18.42 -20.69
CA LEU A 7 2.88 18.45 -21.96
C LEU A 7 3.45 17.50 -23.01
N ALA A 8 4.75 17.21 -23.00
CA ALA A 8 5.35 16.23 -23.89
C ALA A 8 4.84 14.80 -23.70
N ASN A 9 4.34 14.47 -22.50
CA ASN A 9 3.79 13.15 -22.15
C ASN A 9 2.26 13.13 -22.14
N VAL A 10 1.60 14.11 -22.78
CA VAL A 10 0.14 14.19 -22.87
C VAL A 10 -0.33 13.78 -24.28
N LEU A 11 -1.44 13.06 -24.35
CA LEU A 11 -2.09 12.65 -25.60
C LEU A 11 -2.31 13.86 -26.53
N PRO A 12 -1.93 13.80 -27.82
CA PRO A 12 -2.06 14.94 -28.73
C PRO A 12 -3.46 15.56 -28.80
N ALA A 13 -4.51 14.72 -28.77
CA ALA A 13 -5.88 15.21 -28.77
C ALA A 13 -6.25 16.04 -27.53
N MET A 14 -5.64 15.75 -26.36
CA MET A 14 -5.81 16.57 -25.16
C MET A 14 -5.03 17.89 -25.29
N LEU A 15 -3.83 17.87 -25.89
CA LEU A 15 -3.04 19.07 -26.15
C LEU A 15 -3.77 20.06 -27.06
N ASP A 16 -4.51 19.57 -28.07
CA ASP A 16 -5.34 20.41 -28.95
C ASP A 16 -6.43 21.19 -28.19
N HIS A 17 -6.96 20.60 -27.11
CA HIS A 17 -7.92 21.29 -26.23
C HIS A 17 -7.22 22.32 -25.35
N MET A 18 -6.07 21.98 -24.78
CA MET A 18 -5.25 22.90 -24.00
C MET A 18 -4.81 24.12 -24.81
N ALA A 19 -4.49 23.94 -26.09
CA ALA A 19 -4.14 25.02 -27.02
C ALA A 19 -5.29 26.02 -27.27
N LYS A 20 -6.55 25.60 -27.06
CA LYS A 20 -7.75 26.45 -27.15
C LYS A 20 -8.05 27.22 -25.86
N GLY A 21 -7.19 27.08 -24.84
CA GLY A 21 -7.34 27.73 -23.53
C GLY A 21 -8.04 26.87 -22.48
N ASP A 22 -8.46 25.65 -22.82
CA ASP A 22 -9.09 24.70 -21.89
C ASP A 22 -8.00 23.87 -21.18
N MET A 23 -7.41 24.43 -20.12
CA MET A 23 -6.22 23.88 -19.46
C MET A 23 -6.58 23.18 -18.14
N PRO A 24 -6.08 21.96 -17.87
CA PRO A 24 -6.18 21.35 -16.55
C PRO A 24 -5.38 22.13 -15.50
N ASP A 25 -5.74 22.01 -14.23
CA ASP A 25 -4.88 22.50 -13.16
C ASP A 25 -3.55 21.70 -13.09
N GLU A 26 -2.57 22.22 -12.35
CA GLU A 26 -1.25 21.59 -12.29
C GLU A 26 -1.29 20.15 -11.74
N ARG A 27 -2.16 19.88 -10.76
CA ARG A 27 -2.28 18.55 -10.16
C ARG A 27 -2.88 17.57 -11.17
N GLN A 28 -3.94 17.97 -11.86
CA GLN A 28 -4.57 17.18 -12.93
C GLN A 28 -3.57 16.90 -14.06
N LEU A 29 -2.83 17.92 -14.51
CA LEU A 29 -1.83 17.77 -15.55
C LEU A 29 -0.73 16.77 -15.16
N ARG A 30 -0.27 16.80 -13.90
CA ARG A 30 0.71 15.82 -13.39
C ARG A 30 0.15 14.40 -13.40
N THR A 31 -1.11 14.21 -13.01
CA THR A 31 -1.75 12.88 -13.04
C THR A 31 -1.87 12.37 -14.47
N ILE A 32 -2.34 13.20 -15.40
CA ILE A 32 -2.52 12.84 -16.81
C ILE A 32 -1.17 12.48 -17.45
N ALA A 33 -0.16 13.34 -17.31
CA ALA A 33 1.15 13.15 -17.93
C ALA A 33 1.95 11.97 -17.36
N ALA A 34 1.55 11.45 -16.21
CA ALA A 34 2.20 10.28 -15.60
C ALA A 34 1.54 8.95 -15.99
N ALA A 35 0.34 8.98 -16.59
CA ALA A 35 -0.27 7.79 -17.15
C ALA A 35 0.33 7.47 -18.53
N SER A 36 0.29 6.20 -18.94
CA SER A 36 0.75 5.82 -20.27
C SER A 36 -0.10 6.47 -21.36
N LEU A 37 0.45 6.70 -22.56
CA LEU A 37 -0.33 7.26 -23.67
C LEU A 37 -1.50 6.34 -24.08
N GLU A 38 -1.38 5.04 -23.84
CA GLU A 38 -2.44 4.06 -24.05
C GLU A 38 -3.60 4.27 -23.05
N ASP A 39 -3.29 4.35 -21.75
CA ASP A 39 -4.29 4.64 -20.71
C ASP A 39 -4.98 5.99 -20.98
N GLN A 40 -4.20 7.01 -21.32
CA GLN A 40 -4.72 8.33 -21.68
C GLN A 40 -5.67 8.25 -22.87
N LYS A 41 -5.33 7.46 -23.91
CA LYS A 41 -6.17 7.26 -25.08
C LYS A 41 -7.48 6.56 -24.73
N GLU A 42 -7.45 5.52 -23.91
CA GLU A 42 -8.66 4.80 -23.49
C GLU A 42 -9.58 5.68 -22.65
N VAL A 43 -9.04 6.40 -21.65
CA VAL A 43 -9.82 7.33 -20.83
C VAL A 43 -10.38 8.48 -21.68
N TRP A 44 -9.60 8.98 -22.64
CA TRP A 44 -10.05 10.06 -23.52
C TRP A 44 -11.28 9.70 -24.34
N LYS A 45 -11.42 8.45 -24.78
CA LYS A 45 -12.60 8.00 -25.54
C LYS A 45 -13.91 8.25 -24.77
N ALA A 46 -13.89 8.04 -23.46
CA ALA A 46 -15.06 8.22 -22.60
C ALA A 46 -15.28 9.67 -22.15
N ASN A 47 -14.24 10.50 -22.19
CA ASN A 47 -14.24 11.86 -21.63
C ASN A 47 -14.09 12.97 -22.68
N LYS A 48 -14.10 12.62 -23.97
CA LYS A 48 -13.97 13.59 -25.06
C LYS A 48 -15.18 14.53 -25.06
N PRO A 49 -14.96 15.85 -25.13
CA PRO A 49 -16.04 16.83 -25.17
C PRO A 49 -16.89 16.67 -26.45
N SER A 50 -18.16 17.00 -26.33
CA SER A 50 -19.14 16.88 -27.40
C SER A 50 -19.39 18.25 -28.06
N LYS A 51 -20.20 18.29 -29.13
CA LYS A 51 -20.58 19.58 -29.75
C LYS A 51 -21.47 20.43 -28.84
N GLY A 52 -22.23 19.80 -27.93
CA GLY A 52 -23.12 20.50 -27.00
C GLY A 52 -22.42 20.97 -25.72
N ASP A 53 -21.30 20.34 -25.37
CA ASP A 53 -20.43 20.74 -24.27
C ASP A 53 -18.97 20.62 -24.72
N PRO A 54 -18.38 21.72 -25.21
CA PRO A 54 -17.04 21.71 -25.80
C PRO A 54 -15.92 21.70 -24.75
N GLN A 55 -16.23 21.85 -23.46
CA GLN A 55 -15.24 21.85 -22.38
C GLN A 55 -14.91 20.44 -21.92
N VAL A 56 -13.63 20.19 -21.68
CA VAL A 56 -13.15 18.93 -21.12
C VAL A 56 -13.34 18.95 -19.61
N SER A 57 -13.95 17.89 -19.06
CA SER A 57 -13.90 17.65 -17.63
C SER A 57 -12.52 17.09 -17.25
N TRP A 58 -11.52 17.96 -17.11
CA TRP A 58 -10.15 17.57 -16.77
C TRP A 58 -10.04 16.82 -15.44
N TRP A 59 -10.91 17.15 -14.49
CA TRP A 59 -11.04 16.40 -13.25
C TRP A 59 -11.43 14.94 -13.52
N SER A 60 -12.40 14.68 -14.40
CA SER A 60 -12.84 13.32 -14.73
C SER A 60 -11.76 12.54 -15.45
N VAL A 61 -11.06 13.17 -16.40
CA VAL A 61 -9.90 12.58 -17.10
C VAL A 61 -8.80 12.22 -16.10
N ALA A 62 -8.39 13.16 -15.24
CA ALA A 62 -7.34 12.92 -14.26
C ALA A 62 -7.74 11.86 -13.22
N ASN A 63 -9.00 11.85 -12.78
CA ASN A 63 -9.50 10.88 -11.82
C ASN A 63 -9.56 9.46 -12.42
N ALA A 64 -9.97 9.33 -13.68
CA ALA A 64 -9.98 8.04 -14.38
C ALA A 64 -8.55 7.49 -14.66
N LEU A 65 -7.55 8.38 -14.73
CA LEU A 65 -6.13 8.00 -14.88
C LEU A 65 -5.39 7.84 -13.53
N ALA A 66 -6.03 8.17 -12.41
CA ALA A 66 -5.40 8.10 -11.11
C ALA A 66 -5.14 6.64 -10.72
N LYS A 67 -3.85 6.27 -10.66
CA LYS A 67 -3.40 4.97 -10.13
C LYS A 67 -2.82 5.17 -8.74
N THR A 68 -3.07 4.22 -7.84
CA THR A 68 -2.39 4.15 -6.55
C THR A 68 -0.90 3.99 -6.79
N ARG A 69 -0.08 4.84 -6.15
CA ARG A 69 1.37 4.80 -6.25
C ARG A 69 1.95 4.41 -4.91
N MET A 70 2.73 3.35 -4.87
CA MET A 70 3.51 2.95 -3.71
C MET A 70 4.93 3.51 -3.87
N CYS A 71 5.31 4.45 -3.00
CA CYS A 71 6.59 5.16 -3.11
C CYS A 71 7.73 4.33 -2.52
N ALA A 72 8.90 4.35 -3.15
CA ALA A 72 10.08 3.62 -2.68
C ALA A 72 10.53 4.06 -1.28
N ARG A 73 10.41 5.35 -0.96
CA ARG A 73 10.68 5.91 0.39
C ARG A 73 9.84 5.31 1.52
N ASP A 74 8.71 4.70 1.18
CA ASP A 74 7.79 4.09 2.15
C ASP A 74 8.02 2.57 2.28
N ALA A 75 8.88 1.99 1.44
CA ALA A 75 9.28 0.59 1.52
C ALA A 75 10.17 0.39 2.75
N SER A 76 9.80 -0.58 3.60
CA SER A 76 10.69 -1.04 4.67
C SER A 76 11.66 -2.13 4.18
N PHE A 77 11.34 -2.74 3.04
CA PHE A 77 12.12 -3.80 2.40
C PHE A 77 13.24 -3.26 1.50
N GLY A 78 14.28 -4.07 1.31
CA GLY A 78 15.41 -3.78 0.41
C GLY A 78 15.24 -4.34 -1.00
N GLU A 79 16.27 -4.20 -1.83
CA GLU A 79 16.27 -4.61 -3.23
C GLU A 79 16.00 -6.11 -3.42
N ASP A 80 16.47 -6.97 -2.52
CA ASP A 80 16.28 -8.43 -2.61
C ASP A 80 14.79 -8.81 -2.63
N LEU A 81 13.99 -8.22 -1.73
CA LEU A 81 12.54 -8.42 -1.70
C LEU A 81 11.86 -7.69 -2.86
N ALA A 82 12.35 -6.51 -3.26
CA ALA A 82 11.82 -5.83 -4.44
C ALA A 82 11.94 -6.72 -5.69
N GLN A 83 13.10 -7.35 -5.89
CA GLN A 83 13.36 -8.24 -7.00
C GLN A 83 12.56 -9.55 -6.89
N ALA A 84 12.48 -10.15 -5.71
CA ALA A 84 11.73 -11.39 -5.48
C ALA A 84 10.24 -11.25 -5.81
N TYR A 85 9.66 -10.07 -5.51
CA TYR A 85 8.27 -9.74 -5.82
C TYR A 85 8.09 -9.11 -7.20
N GLY A 86 9.16 -8.91 -7.97
CA GLY A 86 9.08 -8.33 -9.32
C GLY A 86 8.69 -6.85 -9.35
N ILE A 87 8.98 -6.10 -8.29
CA ILE A 87 8.64 -4.68 -8.19
C ILE A 87 9.50 -3.87 -9.15
N ALA A 88 8.86 -3.32 -10.18
CA ALA A 88 9.49 -2.36 -11.09
C ALA A 88 9.29 -0.92 -10.60
N TRP A 89 10.40 -0.23 -10.34
CA TRP A 89 10.38 1.18 -9.93
C TRP A 89 10.32 2.11 -11.15
N VAL A 90 9.47 3.13 -11.06
CA VAL A 90 9.34 4.23 -12.02
C VAL A 90 9.68 5.54 -11.33
N GLU A 91 10.43 6.43 -11.99
CA GLU A 91 10.78 7.74 -11.44
C GLU A 91 9.65 8.77 -11.65
N ASP A 92 9.25 9.46 -10.58
CA ASP A 92 8.44 10.67 -10.67
C ASP A 92 9.33 11.87 -11.02
N LEU A 93 9.32 12.24 -12.31
CA LEU A 93 10.10 13.37 -12.85
C LEU A 93 9.77 14.73 -12.22
N PHE A 94 8.74 14.82 -11.37
CA PHE A 94 8.27 16.05 -10.74
C PHE A 94 8.30 16.02 -9.21
N ALA A 95 8.80 14.93 -8.61
CA ALA A 95 9.03 14.87 -7.19
C ALA A 95 10.05 15.95 -6.73
N PRO A 96 9.95 16.42 -5.49
CA PRO A 96 10.99 17.25 -4.88
C PRO A 96 12.36 16.56 -4.96
N ALA A 97 13.41 17.33 -5.28
CA ALA A 97 14.76 16.78 -5.52
C ALA A 97 15.46 16.24 -4.25
N ASP A 98 14.92 16.57 -3.07
CA ASP A 98 15.37 16.14 -1.76
C ASP A 98 14.83 14.76 -1.35
N GLN A 99 13.99 14.13 -2.19
CA GLN A 99 13.26 12.91 -1.84
C GLN A 99 13.45 11.83 -2.91
N ASP A 100 13.39 10.57 -2.50
CA ASP A 100 13.32 9.45 -3.46
C ASP A 100 12.02 9.57 -4.27
N SER A 101 12.19 9.77 -5.57
CA SER A 101 11.10 10.01 -6.53
C SER A 101 10.51 8.72 -7.08
N ARG A 102 11.08 7.56 -6.74
CA ARG A 102 10.65 6.28 -7.30
C ARG A 102 9.32 5.82 -6.70
N TYR A 103 8.49 5.23 -7.54
CA TYR A 103 7.23 4.59 -7.15
C TYR A 103 6.92 3.38 -8.03
N THR A 104 6.04 2.51 -7.56
CA THR A 104 5.42 1.45 -8.35
C THR A 104 3.90 1.59 -8.35
N THR A 105 3.24 1.11 -9.40
CA THR A 105 1.78 0.94 -9.44
C THR A 105 1.35 -0.50 -9.17
N ASP A 106 2.30 -1.42 -9.02
CA ASP A 106 2.02 -2.79 -8.59
C ASP A 106 1.85 -2.82 -7.07
N VAL A 107 0.60 -2.56 -6.66
CA VAL A 107 0.20 -2.49 -5.26
C VAL A 107 0.36 -3.84 -4.57
N ASP A 108 -0.01 -4.92 -5.24
CA ASP A 108 -0.01 -6.26 -4.64
C ASP A 108 1.42 -6.76 -4.41
N ALA A 109 2.33 -6.55 -5.36
CA ALA A 109 3.74 -6.87 -5.19
C ALA A 109 4.37 -6.07 -4.04
N PHE A 110 4.09 -4.75 -3.97
CA PHE A 110 4.61 -3.90 -2.91
C PHE A 110 4.11 -4.31 -1.53
N LEU A 111 2.80 -4.55 -1.37
CA LEU A 111 2.23 -4.96 -0.09
C LEU A 111 2.68 -6.37 0.31
N GLY A 112 2.86 -7.27 -0.67
CA GLY A 112 3.46 -8.59 -0.45
C GLY A 112 4.88 -8.49 0.12
N ALA A 113 5.74 -7.68 -0.49
CA ALA A 113 7.09 -7.44 -0.03
C ALA A 113 7.14 -6.80 1.38
N GLN A 114 6.26 -5.84 1.67
CA GLN A 114 6.14 -5.29 3.03
C GLN A 114 5.74 -6.36 4.05
N GLN A 115 4.78 -7.22 3.70
CA GLN A 115 4.30 -8.29 4.58
C GLN A 115 5.39 -9.32 4.87
N GLU A 116 6.15 -9.73 3.86
CA GLU A 116 7.29 -10.62 4.08
C GLU A 116 8.37 -9.95 4.93
N TRP A 117 8.70 -8.68 4.65
CA TRP A 117 9.63 -7.94 5.48
C TRP A 117 9.20 -7.87 6.95
N MET A 118 7.91 -7.61 7.22
CA MET A 118 7.38 -7.63 8.59
C MET A 118 7.54 -9.00 9.25
N THR A 119 7.43 -10.08 8.49
CA THR A 119 7.57 -11.46 8.99
C THR A 119 9.04 -11.77 9.31
N GLN A 120 9.98 -11.29 8.49
CA GLN A 120 11.42 -11.42 8.71
C GLN A 120 11.94 -10.52 9.86
N ASN A 121 11.29 -9.38 10.10
CA ASN A 121 11.73 -8.37 11.07
C ASN A 121 10.85 -8.28 12.33
N LEU A 122 10.05 -9.31 12.59
CA LEU A 122 9.14 -9.34 13.73
C LEU A 122 9.93 -9.43 15.06
N PRO A 123 9.68 -8.53 16.05
CA PRO A 123 10.30 -8.63 17.35
C PRO A 123 9.95 -9.93 18.09
N LYS A 124 10.75 -10.34 19.08
CA LYS A 124 10.52 -11.59 19.87
C LYS A 124 9.13 -11.68 20.54
N LYS A 125 8.53 -10.53 20.87
CA LYS A 125 7.15 -10.40 21.39
C LYS A 125 6.24 -9.67 20.40
N GLY A 126 6.54 -9.86 19.12
CA GLY A 126 5.90 -9.21 18.00
C GLY A 126 4.68 -10.00 17.52
N VAL A 127 3.68 -9.28 17.02
CA VAL A 127 2.58 -9.85 16.24
C VAL A 127 2.36 -8.99 15.00
N ILE A 128 1.99 -9.60 13.87
CA ILE A 128 1.48 -8.84 12.73
C ILE A 128 -0.02 -8.68 12.92
N ALA A 129 -0.47 -7.43 13.07
CA ALA A 129 -1.85 -7.09 13.32
C ALA A 129 -2.52 -6.56 12.05
N GLU A 130 -3.80 -6.88 11.89
CA GLU A 130 -4.64 -6.26 10.86
C GLU A 130 -5.11 -4.87 11.29
N VAL A 131 -5.44 -4.03 10.32
CA VAL A 131 -6.06 -2.73 10.54
C VAL A 131 -7.54 -2.81 10.14
N SER A 132 -8.41 -2.17 10.93
CA SER A 132 -9.83 -2.02 10.62
C SER A 132 -10.03 -1.02 9.47
N ASN A 133 -11.24 -0.99 8.91
CA ASN A 133 -11.60 -0.02 7.86
C ASN A 133 -11.47 1.44 8.32
N TYR A 134 -11.44 1.69 9.63
CA TYR A 134 -11.28 3.03 10.23
C TYR A 134 -9.84 3.34 10.65
N GLY A 135 -8.87 2.49 10.32
CA GLY A 135 -7.46 2.70 10.66
C GLY A 135 -7.06 2.21 12.05
N GLU A 136 -7.95 1.51 12.76
CA GLU A 136 -7.65 0.98 14.10
C GLU A 136 -6.94 -0.36 14.03
N VAL A 137 -5.82 -0.50 14.75
CA VAL A 137 -5.08 -1.75 14.83
C VAL A 137 -5.86 -2.76 15.66
N LYS A 138 -6.18 -3.92 15.08
CA LYS A 138 -6.81 -5.04 15.77
C LYS A 138 -5.79 -5.75 16.64
N LEU A 139 -5.71 -5.34 17.90
CA LEU A 139 -4.86 -5.98 18.90
C LEU A 139 -5.48 -7.31 19.39
N PRO A 140 -4.65 -8.22 19.93
CA PRO A 140 -5.14 -9.44 20.55
C PRO A 140 -6.21 -9.16 21.62
N PRO A 141 -7.18 -10.07 21.83
CA PRO A 141 -8.20 -9.90 22.85
C PRO A 141 -7.59 -9.63 24.23
N LYS A 142 -8.18 -8.68 24.95
CA LYS A 142 -7.74 -8.20 26.28
C LYS A 142 -6.43 -7.39 26.26
N ALA A 143 -5.77 -7.19 25.11
CA ALA A 143 -4.61 -6.33 25.05
C ALA A 143 -4.95 -4.86 25.35
N GLU A 144 -4.13 -4.20 26.15
CA GLU A 144 -4.17 -2.76 26.38
C GLU A 144 -3.09 -2.07 25.54
N ARG A 145 -3.48 -1.09 24.72
CA ARG A 145 -2.52 -0.32 23.93
C ARG A 145 -1.67 0.56 24.85
N VAL A 146 -0.36 0.54 24.64
CA VAL A 146 0.62 1.36 25.36
C VAL A 146 0.92 2.60 24.54
N TYR A 147 0.59 3.78 25.08
CA TYR A 147 0.83 5.08 24.44
C TYR A 147 2.10 5.79 24.96
N GLY A 148 2.63 5.36 26.12
CA GLY A 148 3.86 5.90 26.70
C GLY A 148 5.11 5.09 26.31
N THR A 149 6.20 5.31 27.03
CA THR A 149 7.44 4.56 26.83
C THR A 149 7.20 3.06 27.01
N PRO A 150 7.48 2.22 25.99
CA PRO A 150 7.33 0.78 26.08
C PRO A 150 8.27 0.19 27.13
N LYS A 151 7.80 -0.79 27.89
CA LYS A 151 8.62 -1.60 28.81
C LYS A 151 9.08 -2.87 28.10
N THR A 152 10.15 -3.49 28.62
CA THR A 152 10.65 -4.78 28.12
C THR A 152 9.62 -5.92 28.20
N SER A 153 8.61 -5.79 29.08
CA SER A 153 7.49 -6.73 29.18
C SER A 153 6.44 -6.56 28.08
N ASP A 154 6.42 -5.42 27.39
CA ASP A 154 5.40 -5.09 26.41
C ASP A 154 5.61 -5.83 25.08
N HIS A 155 4.52 -6.04 24.37
CA HIS A 155 4.47 -6.66 23.06
C HIS A 155 4.44 -5.56 21.99
N THR A 156 4.82 -5.94 20.76
CA THR A 156 4.80 -5.03 19.61
C THR A 156 3.86 -5.58 18.56
N ALA A 157 2.93 -4.78 18.07
CA ALA A 157 2.15 -5.12 16.89
C ALA A 157 2.69 -4.32 15.71
N MET A 158 3.14 -5.02 14.67
CA MET A 158 3.47 -4.44 13.37
C MET A 158 2.25 -4.53 12.46
N TYR A 159 1.99 -3.52 11.63
CA TYR A 159 0.84 -3.52 10.73
C TYR A 159 1.10 -2.63 9.51
N LEU A 160 0.31 -2.82 8.45
CA LEU A 160 0.30 -1.94 7.29
C LEU A 160 -0.79 -0.88 7.46
N ASP A 161 -0.44 0.39 7.33
CA ASP A 161 -1.44 1.46 7.26
C ASP A 161 -2.13 1.49 5.88
N ARG A 162 -3.09 2.40 5.71
CA ARG A 162 -3.85 2.55 4.46
C ARG A 162 -2.97 2.95 3.27
N GLU A 163 -1.81 3.53 3.53
CA GLU A 163 -0.83 3.94 2.51
C GLU A 163 0.18 2.83 2.23
N GLY A 164 0.05 1.66 2.87
CA GLY A 164 0.94 0.52 2.69
C GLY A 164 2.26 0.64 3.45
N LYS A 165 2.37 1.55 4.42
CA LYS A 165 3.57 1.71 5.23
C LYS A 165 3.53 0.79 6.43
N VAL A 166 4.67 0.22 6.78
CA VAL A 166 4.79 -0.53 8.03
C VAL A 166 4.78 0.45 9.20
N LYS A 167 3.92 0.18 10.17
CA LYS A 167 3.79 0.92 11.42
C LYS A 167 3.85 -0.04 12.60
N THR A 168 4.19 0.50 13.76
CA THR A 168 4.32 -0.26 15.00
C THR A 168 3.51 0.39 16.11
N VAL A 169 2.81 -0.44 16.89
CA VAL A 169 2.23 -0.04 18.18
C VAL A 169 2.69 -1.01 19.26
N HIS A 170 2.72 -0.54 20.50
CA HIS A 170 3.01 -1.39 21.64
C HIS A 170 1.72 -1.72 22.40
N PHE A 171 1.66 -2.91 22.97
CA PHE A 171 0.54 -3.33 23.79
C PHE A 171 0.99 -4.22 24.94
N ARG A 172 0.18 -4.26 25.99
CA ARG A 172 0.41 -5.09 27.16
C ARG A 172 -0.76 -6.05 27.32
N MET A 173 -0.45 -7.32 27.59
CA MET A 173 -1.46 -8.28 28.00
C MET A 173 -1.70 -8.11 29.50
N PRO A 174 -2.95 -8.14 29.98
CA PRO A 174 -3.26 -8.05 31.39
C PRO A 174 -2.59 -9.21 32.11
N GLU A 175 -1.90 -8.90 33.21
CA GLU A 175 -1.29 -9.93 34.04
C GLU A 175 -2.40 -10.88 34.50
N ALA A 176 -2.22 -12.18 34.25
CA ALA A 176 -3.08 -13.18 34.86
C ALA A 176 -3.03 -12.95 36.37
N LYS A 177 -4.15 -12.50 36.96
CA LYS A 177 -4.25 -12.33 38.41
C LYS A 177 -3.76 -13.63 39.04
N LYS A 178 -2.60 -13.60 39.68
CA LYS A 178 -2.11 -14.72 40.49
C LYS A 178 -3.22 -15.01 41.49
N LYS A 179 -3.88 -16.16 41.36
CA LYS A 179 -4.70 -16.68 42.47
C LYS A 179 -3.76 -16.78 43.67
N ALA A 180 -4.12 -16.12 44.75
CA ALA A 180 -3.37 -16.19 45.99
C ALA A 180 -3.35 -17.65 46.47
N LYS A 181 -2.13 -18.19 46.61
CA LYS A 181 -1.68 -19.33 47.43
C LYS A 181 -2.66 -20.50 47.69
N GLY A 182 -2.33 -21.66 47.12
CA GLY A 182 -2.57 -22.95 47.77
C GLY A 182 -3.08 -24.08 46.88
N SER A 183 -2.22 -24.71 46.08
CA SER A 183 -2.20 -26.17 45.84
C SER A 183 -1.06 -26.53 44.87
N GLU A 184 -0.32 -27.57 45.22
CA GLU A 184 0.72 -28.20 44.41
C GLU A 184 0.15 -28.96 43.20
N ALA A 185 1.05 -29.13 42.23
CA ALA A 185 1.10 -30.11 41.14
C ALA A 185 0.11 -29.93 39.97
N GLY A 186 0.69 -29.85 38.75
CA GLY A 186 -0.01 -30.23 37.53
C GLY A 186 0.25 -29.32 36.33
N ASP A 187 1.37 -29.58 35.65
CA ASP A 187 1.62 -29.42 34.22
C ASP A 187 1.50 -28.05 33.54
N ALA A 188 2.63 -27.63 32.98
CA ALA A 188 2.77 -26.48 32.12
C ALA A 188 2.17 -26.80 30.73
N ALA A 189 0.92 -26.40 30.53
CA ALA A 189 0.38 -26.26 29.18
C ALA A 189 0.79 -24.88 28.64
N ASP A 190 1.82 -24.90 27.79
CA ASP A 190 2.16 -23.85 26.85
C ASP A 190 0.92 -23.52 26.00
N GLU A 191 0.20 -22.44 26.37
CA GLU A 191 -0.84 -21.88 25.50
C GLU A 191 -0.15 -21.17 24.35
N THR A 192 0.21 -21.97 23.35
CA THR A 192 0.59 -21.55 22.01
C THR A 192 -0.34 -20.44 21.56
N ILE A 193 0.22 -19.24 21.46
CA ILE A 193 -0.38 -18.09 20.80
C ILE A 193 -0.86 -18.58 19.44
N VAL A 194 -2.18 -18.59 19.25
CA VAL A 194 -2.81 -19.01 18.00
C VAL A 194 -2.31 -18.08 16.91
N VAL A 195 -1.28 -18.54 16.20
CA VAL A 195 -0.86 -18.03 14.91
C VAL A 195 -2.11 -18.11 14.03
N SER A 196 -2.62 -16.95 13.62
CA SER A 196 -3.64 -16.88 12.59
C SER A 196 -3.14 -17.69 11.39
N LYS A 197 -3.90 -18.72 11.02
CA LYS A 197 -3.59 -19.63 9.91
C LYS A 197 -3.06 -18.83 8.71
N PRO A 198 -1.89 -19.17 8.15
CA PRO A 198 -1.51 -18.62 6.86
C PRO A 198 -2.61 -18.97 5.86
N ARG A 199 -3.00 -17.98 5.04
CA ARG A 199 -3.96 -18.21 3.96
C ARG A 199 -3.47 -19.38 3.10
N PRO A 200 -4.34 -20.31 2.69
CA PRO A 200 -3.92 -21.45 1.91
C PRO A 200 -3.24 -20.97 0.62
N ASP A 201 -2.12 -21.62 0.31
CA ASP A 201 -1.25 -21.31 -0.81
C ASP A 201 -2.03 -21.43 -2.14
N VAL A 202 -1.99 -20.38 -2.96
CA VAL A 202 -2.64 -20.37 -4.28
C VAL A 202 -1.77 -21.20 -5.22
N THR A 203 -1.94 -22.51 -5.14
CA THR A 203 -1.34 -23.43 -6.10
C THR A 203 -1.85 -23.09 -7.51
N ARG A 204 -0.96 -22.55 -8.35
CA ARG A 204 -1.11 -22.54 -9.81
C ARG A 204 -1.16 -23.99 -10.31
N LYS A 205 -2.33 -24.62 -10.28
CA LYS A 205 -2.64 -25.82 -11.06
C LYS A 205 -4.06 -25.69 -11.62
N GLY A 206 -4.20 -24.78 -12.58
CA GLY A 206 -5.43 -24.54 -13.34
C GLY A 206 -5.30 -24.83 -14.84
N ILE A 207 -4.26 -25.55 -15.27
CA ILE A 207 -4.13 -26.09 -16.64
C ILE A 207 -3.63 -27.53 -16.49
N GLU A 208 -4.57 -28.47 -16.59
CA GLU A 208 -4.43 -29.88 -17.00
C GLU A 208 -5.65 -30.66 -16.48
N MET A 209 -6.84 -30.28 -16.97
CA MET A 209 -8.02 -31.16 -17.01
C MET A 209 -8.76 -30.90 -18.33
N ILE A 210 -8.01 -30.84 -19.44
CA ILE A 210 -8.54 -31.21 -20.75
C ILE A 210 -8.14 -32.66 -20.92
N GLY A 211 -9.12 -33.54 -20.77
CA GLY A 211 -8.98 -34.98 -20.96
C GLY A 211 -10.29 -35.52 -21.50
N ASP A 212 -10.25 -35.75 -22.82
CA ASP A 212 -11.14 -36.51 -23.72
C ASP A 212 -12.60 -36.02 -23.89
#